data_AF-C0D349-F1
#
_entry.id   AF-C0D349-F1
#
_cell.length_a   1.000
_cell.length_b   1.000
_cell.length_c   1.000
_cell.angle_alpha   90.00
_cell.angle_beta   90.00
_cell.angle_gamma   90.00
#
_symmetry.space_group_name_H-M   'P 1'
#
loop_
_entity.id
_entity.type
_entity.pdbx_description
1 polymer ?
#
loop_
_entity_poly.entity_id
_entity_poly.type
_entity_poly.pdbx_seq_one_letter_code
_entity_poly.pdbx_strand_id
1 'polypeptide(L)'
;MEELKFGHTSVLLYETVGSLNIIPGGCYVDGTLGGGGHALEVLKRLGHGRLIGIDQDEDAIRAAGQRLKAFADKVTIVRDNYRNIRSVLEQLSVEKVDGIYLDLGVSSYQL
;
A
#
# COMPACT_ATOMS: atom_id res chain seq x y z
N MET A 1 12.33 16.38 -25.63
CA MET A 1 13.00 15.81 -24.45
C MET A 1 12.13 14.69 -23.97
N GLU A 2 12.63 13.46 -24.07
CA GLU A 2 11.88 12.26 -23.70
C GLU A 2 11.86 12.20 -22.18
N GLU A 3 10.71 12.50 -21.57
CA GLU A 3 10.50 12.25 -20.15
C GLU A 3 10.64 10.74 -19.93
N LEU A 4 11.78 10.33 -19.34
CA LEU A 4 11.95 9.02 -18.75
C LEU A 4 10.89 8.86 -17.64
N LYS A 5 9.69 8.42 -18.00
CA LYS A 5 8.72 7.89 -17.06
C LYS A 5 9.36 6.65 -16.43
N PHE A 6 9.94 6.82 -15.25
CA PHE A 6 10.30 5.71 -14.37
C PHE A 6 9.00 4.98 -13.98
N GLY A 7 8.59 4.03 -14.81
CA GLY A 7 7.42 3.18 -14.61
C GLY A 7 7.79 2.01 -13.71
N HIS A 8 7.93 2.26 -12.41
CA HIS A 8 8.04 1.15 -11.45
C HIS A 8 6.76 0.30 -11.54
N THR A 9 6.92 -0.93 -12.02
CA THR A 9 5.85 -1.91 -12.17
C THR A 9 5.93 -2.86 -10.99
N SER A 10 4.83 -2.97 -10.25
CA SER A 10 4.70 -3.94 -9.15
C SER A 10 4.93 -5.37 -9.63
N VAL A 11 5.80 -6.11 -8.94
CA VAL A 11 6.04 -7.53 -9.20
C VAL A 11 4.80 -8.33 -8.78
N LEU A 12 4.37 -9.27 -9.63
CA LEU A 12 3.21 -10.13 -9.39
C LEU A 12 1.95 -9.34 -8.98
N LEU A 13 1.73 -8.17 -9.61
CA LEU A 13 0.66 -7.24 -9.23
C LEU A 13 -0.71 -7.94 -9.16
N TYR A 14 -1.09 -8.66 -10.21
CA TYR A 14 -2.42 -9.23 -10.31
C TYR A 14 -2.57 -10.50 -9.49
N GLU A 15 -1.51 -11.28 -9.35
CA GLU A 15 -1.47 -12.49 -8.54
C GLU A 15 -1.61 -12.14 -7.05
N THR A 16 -0.81 -11.19 -6.55
CA THR A 16 -0.86 -10.73 -5.15
C THR A 16 -2.19 -10.08 -4.82
N VAL A 17 -2.66 -9.15 -5.66
CA VAL A 17 -3.96 -8.49 -5.41
C VAL A 17 -5.13 -9.46 -5.62
N GLY A 18 -4.99 -10.42 -6.54
CA GLY A 18 -5.97 -11.47 -6.78
C GLY A 18 -6.12 -12.42 -5.58
N SER A 19 -5.01 -12.85 -4.97
CA SER A 19 -5.04 -13.78 -3.84
C SER A 19 -5.65 -13.19 -2.58
N LEU A 20 -5.74 -11.85 -2.46
CA LEU A 20 -6.38 -11.17 -1.35
C LEU A 20 -7.91 -11.36 -1.32
N ASN A 21 -8.54 -11.82 -2.41
CA ASN A 21 -9.99 -11.98 -2.52
C ASN A 21 -10.75 -10.76 -1.97
N ILE A 22 -10.40 -9.57 -2.47
CA ILE A 22 -10.83 -8.29 -1.87
C ILE A 22 -12.34 -8.21 -1.72
N ILE A 23 -12.78 -7.93 -0.49
CA ILE A 23 -14.16 -7.68 -0.12
C ILE A 23 -14.39 -6.16 -0.16
N PRO A 24 -15.31 -5.65 -0.99
CA PRO A 24 -15.67 -4.24 -0.96
C PRO A 24 -16.12 -3.81 0.45
N GLY A 25 -15.60 -2.69 0.94
CA GLY A 25 -15.84 -2.23 2.31
C GLY A 25 -14.88 -2.80 3.36
N GLY A 26 -14.02 -3.77 3.01
CA GLY A 26 -13.05 -4.36 3.93
C GLY A 26 -11.89 -3.43 4.30
N CYS A 27 -11.10 -3.86 5.29
CA CYS A 27 -9.92 -3.18 5.80
C CYS A 27 -8.66 -4.02 5.49
N TYR A 28 -7.70 -3.45 4.77
CA TYR A 28 -6.50 -4.16 4.32
C TYR A 28 -5.23 -3.45 4.76
N VAL A 29 -4.13 -4.21 4.86
CA VAL A 29 -2.79 -3.68 5.14
C VAL A 29 -1.85 -4.01 3.99
N ASP A 30 -1.18 -2.98 3.48
CA ASP A 30 0.04 -3.08 2.68
C ASP A 30 1.21 -2.78 3.62
N GLY A 31 1.99 -3.79 4.01
CA GLY A 31 3.11 -3.59 4.92
C GLY A 31 4.41 -3.12 4.24
N THR A 32 4.41 -2.98 2.92
CA THR A 32 5.58 -2.62 2.13
C THR A 32 5.14 -1.66 1.03
N LEU A 33 4.53 -0.54 1.44
CA LEU A 33 3.79 0.35 0.55
C LEU A 33 4.60 0.75 -0.68
N GLY A 34 5.91 0.98 -0.52
CA GLY A 34 6.81 1.36 -1.59
C GLY A 34 6.26 2.57 -2.35
N GLY A 35 6.33 2.53 -3.68
CA GLY A 35 5.71 3.56 -4.53
C GLY A 35 4.17 3.51 -4.59
N GLY A 36 3.51 2.57 -3.93
CA GLY A 36 2.04 2.42 -3.90
C GLY A 36 1.44 1.70 -5.12
N GLY A 37 2.18 0.82 -5.78
CA GLY A 37 1.72 0.11 -6.98
C GLY A 37 0.61 -0.92 -6.70
N HIS A 38 0.85 -1.85 -5.77
CA HIS A 38 -0.17 -2.80 -5.32
C HIS A 38 -1.30 -2.09 -4.59
N ALA A 39 -0.98 -1.14 -3.70
CA ALA A 39 -1.95 -0.31 -3.00
C ALA A 39 -2.97 0.36 -3.93
N LEU A 40 -2.52 0.91 -5.06
CA LEU A 40 -3.40 1.52 -6.05
C LEU A 40 -4.41 0.52 -6.62
N GLU A 41 -3.97 -0.70 -6.92
CA GLU A 41 -4.82 -1.75 -7.47
C GLU A 41 -5.78 -2.33 -6.43
N VAL A 42 -5.37 -2.43 -5.17
CA VAL A 42 -6.25 -2.76 -4.03
C VAL A 42 -7.33 -1.69 -3.86
N LEU A 43 -6.96 -0.41 -3.84
CA LEU A 43 -7.88 0.72 -3.65
C LEU A 43 -8.94 0.83 -4.73
N LYS A 44 -8.63 0.48 -5.99
CA LYS A 44 -9.64 0.40 -7.07
C LYS A 44 -10.74 -0.63 -6.79
N ARG A 45 -10.45 -1.68 -6.03
CA ARG A 45 -11.37 -2.80 -5.74
C ARG A 45 -12.12 -2.63 -4.41
N LEU A 46 -11.61 -1.77 -3.52
CA LEU A 46 -12.11 -1.63 -2.14
C LEU A 46 -13.49 -0.99 -2.00
N GLY A 47 -13.98 -0.25 -3.00
CA GLY A 47 -15.22 0.52 -2.85
C GLY A 47 -15.10 1.56 -1.73
N HIS A 48 -15.88 1.43 -0.65
CA HIS A 48 -15.83 2.30 0.55
C HIS A 48 -14.94 1.75 1.67
N GLY A 49 -14.15 0.70 1.39
CA GLY A 49 -13.21 0.11 2.34
C GLY A 49 -11.99 0.99 2.61
N ARG A 50 -11.08 0.46 3.41
CA ARG A 50 -9.89 1.16 3.90
C ARG A 50 -8.62 0.37 3.60
N LEU A 51 -7.56 1.08 3.21
CA LEU A 51 -6.21 0.54 3.10
C LEU A 51 -5.28 1.26 4.07
N ILE A 52 -4.48 0.50 4.82
CA ILE A 52 -3.41 1.02 5.68
C ILE A 52 -2.09 0.64 5.01
N GLY A 53 -1.38 1.64 4.50
CA GLY A 53 -0.08 1.46 3.86
C GLY A 53 1.05 1.83 4.82
N ILE A 54 2.00 0.91 5.01
CA ILE A 54 3.14 1.08 5.92
C ILE A 54 4.43 0.98 5.09
N ASP A 55 5.32 1.94 5.27
CA ASP A 55 6.70 1.84 4.78
C ASP A 55 7.65 2.64 5.68
N GLN A 56 8.89 2.20 5.80
CA GLN A 56 9.90 2.87 6.61
C GLN A 56 10.62 3.99 5.83
N ASP A 57 10.61 3.92 4.50
CA ASP A 57 11.30 4.86 3.62
C ASP A 57 10.45 6.12 3.36
N GLU A 58 11.00 7.29 3.67
CA GLU A 58 10.32 8.57 3.47
C GLU A 58 10.04 8.89 2.00
N ASP A 59 10.93 8.50 1.09
CA ASP A 59 10.75 8.74 -0.34
C ASP A 59 9.64 7.86 -0.91
N ALA A 60 9.52 6.61 -0.42
CA ALA A 60 8.39 5.73 -0.72
C ALA A 60 7.06 6.35 -0.26
N ILE A 61 7.00 6.84 0.99
CA ILE A 61 5.82 7.51 1.55
C ILE A 61 5.42 8.72 0.70
N ARG A 62 6.39 9.54 0.27
CA ARG A 62 6.13 10.70 -0.60
C ARG A 62 5.59 10.27 -1.97
N ALA A 63 6.20 9.26 -2.59
CA ALA A 63 5.79 8.75 -3.90
C ALA A 63 4.39 8.13 -3.86
N ALA A 64 4.11 7.29 -2.86
CA ALA A 64 2.79 6.71 -2.64
C ALA A 64 1.74 7.78 -2.35
N GLY A 65 2.06 8.79 -1.53
CA GLY A 65 1.16 9.91 -1.25
C GLY A 65 0.72 10.66 -2.52
N GLN A 66 1.63 10.87 -3.48
CA GLN A 66 1.28 11.45 -4.77
C GLN A 66 0.44 10.50 -5.63
N ARG A 67 0.86 9.23 -5.73
CA ARG A 67 0.18 8.22 -6.56
C ARG A 67 -1.25 7.93 -6.09
N LEU A 68 -1.46 7.92 -4.78
CA LEU A 68 -2.72 7.52 -4.14
C LEU A 68 -3.61 8.73 -3.79
N LYS A 69 -3.27 9.94 -4.25
CA LYS A 69 -3.99 11.18 -3.94
C LYS A 69 -5.50 11.12 -4.24
N ALA A 70 -5.90 10.40 -5.29
CA ALA A 70 -7.30 10.22 -5.65
C ALA A 70 -8.10 9.33 -4.67
N PHE A 71 -7.42 8.65 -3.75
CA PHE A 71 -7.99 7.76 -2.74
C PHE A 71 -7.63 8.21 -1.32
N ALA A 72 -7.30 9.49 -1.13
CA ALA A 72 -6.86 10.04 0.15
C ALA A 72 -7.89 9.86 1.29
N ASP A 73 -9.16 9.67 0.95
CA ASP A 73 -10.25 9.36 1.88
C ASP A 73 -10.26 7.89 2.37
N LYS A 74 -9.56 6.99 1.66
CA LYS A 74 -9.57 5.54 1.91
C LYS A 74 -8.21 4.97 2.31
N VAL A 75 -7.12 5.70 2.05
CA VAL A 75 -5.78 5.27 2.41
C VAL A 75 -5.27 6.01 3.64
N THR A 76 -4.74 5.26 4.60
CA THR A 76 -3.93 5.81 5.70
C THR A 76 -2.49 5.38 5.46
N ILE A 77 -1.59 6.35 5.27
CA ILE A 77 -0.17 6.10 5.04
C ILE A 77 0.58 6.35 6.35
N VAL A 78 1.33 5.35 6.81
CA VAL A 78 2.07 5.38 8.06
C VAL A 78 3.55 5.12 7.79
N ARG A 79 4.41 6.04 8.20
CA ARG A 79 5.86 5.84 8.12
C ARG A 79 6.34 5.03 9.33
N ASP A 80 6.47 3.73 9.16
CA ASP A 80 6.94 2.79 10.19
C ASP A 80 7.47 1.50 9.53
N ASN A 81 8.11 0.62 10.30
CA ASN A 81 8.48 -0.71 9.84
C ASN A 81 7.30 -1.68 9.98
N TYR A 82 7.06 -2.57 9.01
CA TYR A 82 5.97 -3.55 9.06
C TYR A 82 6.00 -4.46 10.30
N ARG A 83 7.16 -4.62 10.95
CA ARG A 83 7.23 -5.36 12.22
C ARG A 83 6.34 -4.76 13.31
N ASN A 84 5.97 -3.49 13.17
CA ASN A 84 5.12 -2.74 14.09
C ASN A 84 3.65 -2.71 13.66
N ILE A 85 3.22 -3.52 12.67
CA ILE A 85 1.82 -3.58 12.18
C ILE A 85 0.82 -3.61 13.33
N ARG A 86 1.03 -4.46 14.36
CA ARG A 86 0.11 -4.53 15.50
C ARG A 86 -0.06 -3.16 16.19
N SER A 87 1.04 -2.49 16.53
CA SER A 87 1.01 -1.20 17.21
C SER A 87 0.40 -0.11 16.32
N VAL A 88 0.67 -0.14 15.02
CA VAL A 88 0.03 0.77 14.05
C VAL A 88 -1.49 0.57 14.03
N LEU A 89 -1.96 -0.69 13.97
CA LEU A 89 -3.39 -0.99 14.00
C LEU A 89 -4.05 -0.55 15.31
N GLU A 90 -3.40 -0.77 16.45
CA GLU A 90 -3.87 -0.31 17.77
C GLU A 90 -4.00 1.22 17.82
N GLN A 91 -2.99 1.96 17.35
CA GLN A 91 -3.02 3.43 17.29
C GLN A 91 -4.12 3.97 16.38
N LEU A 92 -4.44 3.24 15.31
CA LEU A 92 -5.53 3.57 14.39
C LEU A 92 -6.91 3.07 14.87
N SER A 93 -6.98 2.45 16.05
CA SER A 93 -8.19 1.83 16.60
C SER A 93 -8.81 0.80 15.65
N VAL A 94 -7.96 0.01 14.98
CA VAL A 94 -8.35 -1.06 14.06
C VAL A 94 -8.10 -2.40 14.75
N GLU A 95 -9.17 -3.08 15.13
CA GLU A 95 -9.08 -4.37 15.83
C GLU A 95 -8.81 -5.55 14.89
N LYS A 96 -9.30 -5.47 13.64
CA LYS A 96 -9.23 -6.55 12.65
C LYS A 96 -9.04 -6.00 11.25
N VAL A 97 -8.42 -6.81 10.40
CA VAL A 97 -8.22 -6.56 8.97
C VAL A 97 -8.60 -7.81 8.19
N ASP A 98 -9.13 -7.62 6.99
CA ASP A 98 -9.60 -8.67 6.09
C ASP A 98 -8.45 -9.26 5.24
N GLY A 99 -7.32 -8.55 5.14
CA GLY A 99 -6.13 -9.07 4.49
C GLY A 99 -4.89 -8.22 4.75
N ILE A 100 -3.73 -8.88 4.71
CA ILE A 100 -2.40 -8.28 4.83
C ILE A 100 -1.54 -8.86 3.71
N TYR A 101 -0.75 -8.03 3.05
CA TYR A 101 0.30 -8.48 2.14
C TYR A 101 1.61 -7.75 2.38
N LEU A 102 2.69 -8.42 1.98
CA LEU A 102 4.06 -7.94 2.06
C LEU A 102 4.76 -8.32 0.75
N ASP A 103 5.25 -7.32 0.02
CA ASP A 103 6.14 -7.46 -1.13
C ASP A 103 7.58 -7.26 -0.63
N LEU A 104 8.21 -8.37 -0.24
CA LEU A 104 9.54 -8.34 0.37
C LEU A 104 10.62 -8.20 -0.69
N GLY A 105 11.40 -7.13 -0.57
CA GLY A 105 12.49 -6.82 -1.47
C GLY A 105 12.98 -5.38 -1.26
N VAL A 106 13.71 -4.87 -2.24
CA VAL A 106 14.07 -3.45 -2.32
C VAL A 106 13.35 -2.84 -3.51
N SER A 107 12.94 -1.58 -3.38
CA SER A 107 12.31 -0.88 -4.49
C SER A 107 13.34 -0.58 -5.58
N SER A 108 12.89 -0.47 -6.84
CA SER A 108 13.76 -0.06 -7.94
C SER A 108 14.36 1.34 -7.76
N TYR A 109 13.79 2.17 -6.87
CA TYR A 109 14.32 3.50 -6.54
C TYR A 109 15.49 3.44 -5.55
N GLN A 110 15.57 2.36 -4.75
CA GLN A 110 16.66 2.12 -3.80
C GLN A 110 17.89 1.45 -4.43
N LEU A 111 17.80 1.06 -5.71
CA LEU A 111 18.86 0.45 -6.51
C LEU A 111 19.38 1.44 -7.56
#